data_AF-A0A2A4IRI8-F1
#
_entry.id   AF-A0A2A4IRI8-F1
#
_cell.length_a   1.000
_cell.length_b   1.000
_cell.length_c   1.000
_cell.angle_alpha   90.00
_cell.angle_beta   90.00
_cell.angle_gamma   90.00
#
_symmetry.space_group_name_H-M   'P 1'
#
loop_
_entity.id
_entity.type
_entity.pdbx_description
1 polymer ?
#
loop_
_entity_poly.entity_id
_entity_poly.type
_entity_poly.pdbx_seq_one_letter_code
_entity_poly.pdbx_strand_id
1 'polypeptide(L)'
;MLLKDRNGVYKGKATIKNFVKLDIDLEAIISEQGDITVNTLAPIVGKLSHSISLGSNYDKDDYNMKFNEDNFYIKFNSNESIEIELPENISGSLIVTRNVTLNRV
;
A
#
# COMPACT_ATOMS: atom_id res chain seq x y z
N MET A 1 -14.89 11.75 -5.44
CA MET A 1 -13.67 12.60 -5.41
C MET A 1 -12.64 11.91 -6.28
N LEU A 2 -11.86 12.65 -7.09
CA LEU A 2 -10.96 12.02 -8.05
C LEU A 2 -9.68 11.54 -7.35
N LEU A 3 -9.02 10.52 -7.91
CA LEU A 3 -7.76 9.99 -7.37
C LEU A 3 -6.68 11.08 -7.29
N LYS A 4 -6.61 11.97 -8.28
CA LYS A 4 -5.67 13.11 -8.28
C LYS A 4 -5.87 14.06 -7.10
N ASP A 5 -7.09 14.18 -6.58
CA ASP A 5 -7.41 15.08 -5.47
C ASP A 5 -6.91 14.48 -4.13
N ARG A 6 -6.55 13.18 -4.14
CA ARG A 6 -6.01 12.41 -3.03
C ARG A 6 -4.49 12.27 -3.10
N ASN A 7 -3.86 13.04 -3.99
CA ASN A 7 -2.41 13.06 -4.19
C ASN A 7 -1.67 13.29 -2.88
N GLY A 8 -0.64 12.51 -2.60
CA GLY A 8 0.08 12.64 -1.33
C GLY A 8 0.78 11.36 -0.93
N VAL A 9 1.41 11.42 0.23
CA VAL A 9 2.14 10.31 0.82
C VAL A 9 1.38 9.83 2.05
N TYR A 10 1.09 8.54 2.09
CA TYR A 10 0.41 7.88 3.20
C TYR A 10 1.38 6.89 3.82
N LYS A 11 1.54 6.91 5.14
CA LYS A 11 2.47 6.04 5.85
C LYS A 11 1.80 5.28 6.98
N GLY A 12 2.31 4.10 7.25
CA GLY A 12 1.88 3.22 8.33
C GLY A 12 2.84 2.05 8.51
N LYS A 13 2.48 1.09 9.35
CA LYS A 13 3.34 -0.05 9.68
C LYS A 13 2.57 -1.35 9.59
N ALA A 14 3.21 -2.38 9.04
CA ALA A 14 2.78 -3.77 9.14
C ALA A 14 3.74 -4.56 10.01
N THR A 15 3.24 -5.56 10.73
CA THR A 15 4.04 -6.61 11.32
C THR A 15 4.11 -7.81 10.38
N ILE A 16 5.33 -8.25 10.09
CA ILE A 16 5.61 -9.51 9.39
C ILE A 16 6.21 -10.53 10.35
N LYS A 17 6.07 -11.80 10.01
CA LYS A 17 6.70 -12.92 10.72
C LYS A 17 7.47 -13.77 9.73
N ASN A 18 8.77 -13.83 9.95
CA ASN A 18 9.64 -14.85 9.38
C ASN A 18 10.20 -15.69 10.54
N PHE A 19 11.51 -15.96 10.59
CA PHE A 19 12.19 -16.53 11.77
C PHE A 19 11.97 -15.69 13.05
N VAL A 20 11.77 -14.38 12.91
CA VAL A 20 11.41 -13.45 13.98
C VAL A 20 10.25 -12.54 13.52
N LYS A 21 9.50 -11.97 14.49
CA LYS A 21 8.46 -10.96 14.23
C LYS A 21 9.11 -9.57 14.14
N LEU A 22 8.75 -8.80 13.13
CA LEU A 22 9.35 -7.52 12.82
C LEU A 22 8.29 -6.57 12.28
N ASP A 23 8.40 -5.29 12.62
CA ASP A 23 7.60 -4.25 11.97
C ASP A 23 8.32 -3.73 10.72
N ILE A 24 7.55 -3.51 9.67
CA ILE A 24 7.98 -2.92 8.40
C ILE A 24 7.20 -1.63 8.16
N ASP A 25 7.87 -0.66 7.55
CA ASP A 25 7.21 0.58 7.15
C ASP A 25 6.52 0.38 5.80
N LEU A 26 5.30 0.86 5.70
CA LEU A 26 4.53 0.91 4.47
C LEU A 26 4.34 2.37 4.08
N GLU A 27 4.51 2.64 2.80
CA GLU A 27 4.29 3.94 2.22
C GLU A 27 3.48 3.79 0.93
N ALA A 28 2.40 4.52 0.79
CA ALA A 28 1.65 4.63 -0.46
C ALA A 28 1.73 6.06 -0.97
N ILE A 29 2.11 6.22 -2.23
CA ILE A 29 2.25 7.50 -2.91
C ILE A 29 1.18 7.57 -3.98
N ILE A 30 0.33 8.59 -3.90
CA ILE A 30 -0.69 8.90 -4.90
C ILE A 30 -0.21 10.10 -5.70
N SER A 31 -0.01 9.93 -7.01
CA SER A 31 0.40 11.01 -7.90
C SER A 31 -0.79 11.85 -8.37
N GLU A 32 -0.52 13.08 -8.80
CA GLU A 32 -1.52 13.95 -9.44
C GLU A 32 -2.02 13.37 -10.78
N GLN A 33 -1.23 12.47 -11.38
CA GLN A 33 -1.55 11.77 -12.61
C GLN A 33 -2.45 10.54 -12.37
N GLY A 34 -2.76 10.22 -11.11
CA GLY A 34 -3.56 9.05 -10.75
C GLY A 34 -2.77 7.75 -10.75
N ASP A 35 -1.48 7.82 -10.44
CA ASP A 35 -0.65 6.66 -10.17
C ASP A 35 -0.66 6.36 -8.68
N ILE A 36 -0.74 5.07 -8.34
CA ILE A 36 -0.63 4.60 -6.96
C ILE A 36 0.64 3.77 -6.87
N THR A 37 1.56 4.15 -5.99
CA THR A 37 2.79 3.41 -5.72
C THR A 37 2.84 2.98 -4.26
N VAL A 38 2.88 1.68 -3.99
CA VAL A 38 3.03 1.10 -2.66
C VAL A 38 4.46 0.61 -2.47
N ASN A 39 5.12 1.16 -1.46
CA ASN A 39 6.46 0.82 -1.01
C ASN A 39 6.36 0.06 0.32
N THR A 40 7.00 -1.10 0.39
CA THR A 40 7.27 -1.78 1.66
C THR A 40 8.77 -1.66 1.97
N LEU A 41 9.10 -1.03 3.09
CA LEU A 41 10.47 -0.84 3.56
C LEU A 41 10.70 -1.83 4.71
N ALA A 42 11.36 -2.93 4.40
CA ALA A 42 11.71 -3.94 5.38
C ALA A 42 13.23 -3.99 5.59
N PRO A 43 13.73 -3.92 6.85
CA PRO A 43 15.17 -3.94 7.12
C PRO A 43 15.91 -5.17 6.57
N ILE A 44 15.20 -6.31 6.49
CA ILE A 44 15.78 -7.61 6.12
C ILE A 44 15.45 -7.99 4.66
N VAL A 45 14.33 -7.49 4.14
CA VAL A 45 13.77 -7.91 2.83
C VAL A 45 14.10 -6.89 1.72
N GLY A 46 14.62 -5.71 2.09
CA GLY A 46 14.85 -4.60 1.17
C GLY A 46 13.58 -3.81 0.87
N LYS A 47 13.69 -2.82 -0.01
CA LYS A 47 12.55 -2.04 -0.49
C LYS A 47 11.86 -2.81 -1.63
N LEU A 48 10.59 -3.15 -1.45
CA LEU A 48 9.73 -3.58 -2.56
C LEU A 48 8.84 -2.40 -2.93
N SER A 49 8.76 -2.11 -4.23
CA SER A 49 8.00 -0.98 -4.76
C SER A 49 7.10 -1.50 -5.87
N HIS A 50 5.82 -1.23 -5.74
CA HIS A 50 4.80 -1.70 -6.67
C HIS A 50 3.93 -0.52 -7.10
N SER A 51 3.73 -0.34 -8.41
CA SER A 51 3.02 0.81 -8.96
C SER A 51 1.93 0.38 -9.94
N ILE A 52 0.78 1.05 -9.90
CA ILE A 52 -0.27 0.99 -10.92
C ILE A 52 -0.55 2.41 -11.41
N SER A 53 -0.87 2.55 -12.70
CA SER A 53 -1.36 3.79 -13.28
C SER A 53 -2.82 3.61 -13.66
N LEU A 54 -3.70 4.40 -13.04
CA LEU A 54 -5.15 4.36 -13.28
C LEU A 54 -5.63 5.60 -14.03
N GLY A 55 -4.85 6.68 -14.01
CA GLY A 55 -5.16 7.96 -14.64
C GLY A 55 -5.87 8.92 -13.70
N SER A 56 -5.67 10.22 -13.95
CA SER A 56 -6.07 11.30 -13.03
C SER A 56 -7.59 11.47 -12.89
N ASN A 57 -8.36 10.95 -13.83
CA ASN A 57 -9.82 11.01 -13.84
C ASN A 57 -10.49 9.79 -13.18
N TYR A 58 -9.71 8.84 -12.64
CA TYR A 58 -10.26 7.66 -11.99
C TYR A 58 -10.92 8.05 -10.65
N ASP A 59 -12.17 7.62 -10.46
CA ASP A 59 -13.08 8.18 -9.43
C ASP A 59 -13.68 7.11 -8.50
N LYS A 60 -12.96 6.00 -8.30
CA LYS A 60 -13.32 4.98 -7.30
C LYS A 60 -12.73 5.29 -5.94
N ASP A 61 -13.23 4.62 -4.92
CA ASP A 61 -12.67 4.68 -3.56
C ASP A 61 -11.85 3.44 -3.22
N ASP A 62 -12.03 2.38 -4.00
CA ASP A 62 -11.41 1.08 -3.86
C ASP A 62 -10.67 0.64 -5.13
N TYR A 63 -9.50 0.03 -4.92
CA TYR A 63 -8.54 -0.27 -5.96
C TYR A 63 -7.90 -1.64 -5.71
N ASN A 64 -7.98 -2.51 -6.72
CA ASN A 64 -7.26 -3.78 -6.72
C ASN A 64 -5.97 -3.62 -7.53
N MET A 65 -4.84 -3.90 -6.90
CA MET A 65 -3.53 -3.91 -7.55
C MET A 65 -3.01 -5.34 -7.54
N LYS A 66 -3.03 -5.97 -8.72
CA LYS A 66 -2.47 -7.31 -8.91
C LYS A 66 -1.01 -7.20 -9.32
N PHE A 67 -0.12 -7.79 -8.52
CA PHE A 67 1.30 -7.89 -8.80
C PHE A 67 1.71 -9.37 -8.82
N ASN A 68 1.92 -9.92 -10.00
CA ASN A 68 2.14 -11.36 -10.19
C ASN A 68 0.98 -12.19 -9.57
N GLU A 69 1.27 -12.96 -8.52
CA GLU A 69 0.30 -13.75 -7.75
C GLU A 69 -0.30 -12.99 -6.56
N ASP A 70 0.30 -11.86 -6.17
CA ASP A 70 -0.11 -11.07 -5.02
C ASP A 70 -1.19 -10.06 -5.40
N ASN A 71 -2.22 -9.93 -4.57
CA ASN A 71 -3.25 -8.91 -4.71
C ASN A 71 -3.19 -7.96 -3.51
N PHE A 72 -3.04 -6.67 -3.79
CA PHE A 72 -3.20 -5.61 -2.82
C PHE A 72 -4.55 -4.96 -3.04
N TYR A 73 -5.32 -4.82 -1.97
CA TYR A 73 -6.55 -4.04 -2.00
C TYR A 73 -6.33 -2.72 -1.27
N ILE A 74 -6.58 -1.61 -1.95
CA ILE A 74 -6.47 -0.27 -1.37
C ILE A 74 -7.85 0.34 -1.34
N LYS A 75 -8.25 0.85 -0.18
CA LYS A 75 -9.50 1.54 0.02
C LYS A 75 -9.26 2.88 0.69
N PHE A 76 -9.73 3.96 0.09
CA PHE A 76 -9.70 5.28 0.70
C PHE A 76 -10.87 5.40 1.68
N ASN A 77 -10.53 5.56 2.96
CA ASN A 77 -11.51 5.89 3.99
C ASN A 77 -11.79 7.39 4.02
N SER A 78 -10.76 8.20 3.73
CA SER A 78 -10.83 9.66 3.64
C SER A 78 -9.65 10.20 2.83
N ASN A 79 -9.53 11.51 2.72
CA ASN A 79 -8.34 12.16 2.13
C ASN A 79 -7.11 12.08 3.02
N GLU A 80 -7.28 11.68 4.27
CA GLU A 80 -6.24 11.62 5.28
C GLU A 80 -5.84 10.18 5.61
N SER A 81 -6.56 9.18 5.07
CA SER A 81 -6.35 7.79 5.46
C SER A 81 -6.78 6.79 4.38
N ILE A 82 -5.96 5.77 4.17
CA ILE A 82 -6.28 4.60 3.34
C ILE A 82 -6.10 3.31 4.12
N GLU A 83 -6.93 2.32 3.83
CA GLU A 83 -6.71 0.93 4.20
C GLU A 83 -6.00 0.22 3.07
N ILE A 84 -4.96 -0.53 3.40
CA ILE A 84 -4.30 -1.47 2.50
C ILE A 84 -4.44 -2.86 3.08
N GLU A 85 -5.03 -3.77 2.31
CA GLU A 85 -4.92 -5.20 2.54
C GLU A 85 -3.69 -5.72 1.79
N LEU A 86 -2.71 -6.16 2.57
CA LEU A 86 -1.49 -6.82 2.09
C LEU A 86 -1.76 -8.29 1.75
N PRO A 87 -1.01 -8.86 0.80
CA PRO A 87 -1.05 -10.30 0.53
C PRO A 87 -0.63 -11.12 1.76
N GLU A 88 -0.94 -12.41 1.77
CA GLU A 88 -0.59 -13.29 2.89
C GLU A 88 0.91 -13.41 3.12
N ASN A 89 1.69 -13.38 2.04
CA ASN A 89 3.13 -13.46 2.08
C ASN A 89 3.75 -12.35 1.21
N ILE A 90 4.91 -11.85 1.62
CA ILE A 90 5.76 -11.00 0.78
C ILE A 90 7.18 -11.56 0.86
N SER A 91 7.75 -11.93 -0.28
CA SER A 91 9.12 -12.46 -0.39
C SER A 91 9.44 -13.57 0.62
N GLY A 92 8.49 -14.50 0.81
CA GLY A 92 8.63 -15.65 1.72
C GLY A 92 8.42 -15.34 3.22
N SER A 93 8.03 -14.12 3.58
CA SER A 93 7.66 -13.75 4.96
C SER A 93 6.13 -13.64 5.10
N LEU A 94 5.57 -14.20 6.16
CA LEU A 94 4.14 -14.14 6.46
C LEU A 94 3.74 -12.76 6.97
N ILE A 95 2.72 -12.14 6.39
CA ILE A 95 2.17 -10.88 6.89
C ILE A 95 1.19 -11.17 8.03
N VAL A 96 1.47 -10.65 9.23
CA VAL A 96 0.63 -10.88 10.42
C VAL A 96 -0.51 -9.86 10.50
N THR A 97 -0.23 -8.60 10.18
CA THR A 97 -1.24 -7.53 10.06
C THR A 97 -1.54 -7.28 8.60
N ARG A 98 -2.49 -8.03 8.05
CA ARG A 98 -2.87 -7.92 6.64
C ARG A 98 -3.57 -6.61 6.32
N ASN A 99 -4.46 -6.14 7.20
CA ASN A 99 -5.13 -4.86 7.05
C ASN A 99 -4.35 -3.79 7.80
N VAL A 100 -3.82 -2.82 7.06
CA VAL A 100 -3.07 -1.70 7.63
C VAL A 100 -3.71 -0.39 7.21
N THR A 101 -3.94 0.48 8.19
CA THR A 101 -4.33 1.86 7.94
C THR A 101 -3.07 2.70 7.76
N LEU A 102 -2.95 3.36 6.60
CA LEU A 102 -1.95 4.38 6.33
C LEU A 102 -2.58 5.76 6.49
N ASN A 103 -1.88 6.67 7.15
CA ASN A 103 -2.32 8.05 7.33
C ASN A 103 -1.49 8.98 6.45
N ARG A 104 -2.12 10.02 5.91
CA ARG A 104 -1.45 11.04 5.11
C ARG A 104 -0.45 11.82 5.96
N VAL A 105 0.65 12.21 5.34
CA VAL A 105 1.79 12.91 5.97
C VAL A 105 2.09 14.20 5.23
#